data_AF-A0A7W8ZTB2-F1
#
_entry.id   AF-A0A7W8ZTB2-F1
#
_cell.length_a   1.000
_cell.length_b   1.000
_cell.length_c   1.000
_cell.angle_alpha   90.00
_cell.angle_beta   90.00
_cell.angle_gamma   90.00
#
_symmetry.space_group_name_H-M   'P 1'
#
loop_
_entity.id
_entity.type
_entity.pdbx_description
1 polymer ?
#
loop_
_entity_poly.entity_id
_entity_poly.type
_entity_poly.pdbx_seq_one_letter_code
_entity_poly.pdbx_strand_id
1 'polypeptide(L)'
;MESDRNPTGAGGFYAPAPPDADTYTQLGTVTVDGETFFVRTRDNDGSTHYDWISGPNDGYGFSESGGRGPRSPERHVDAIRDFLAGIDPATGYLSDP
;
A
#
# COMPACT_ATOMS: atom_id res chain seq x y z
N MET A 1 27.01 3.62 48.04
CA MET A 1 26.85 4.40 46.80
C MET A 1 27.90 3.87 45.83
N GLU A 2 27.63 2.70 45.26
CA GLU A 2 28.55 1.93 44.41
C GLU A 2 28.12 2.19 42.97
N SER A 3 28.93 2.86 42.16
CA SER A 3 30.05 2.31 41.38
C SER A 3 29.63 1.21 40.40
N ASP A 4 29.79 1.56 39.12
CA ASP A 4 30.23 0.67 38.05
C ASP A 4 29.23 -0.40 37.57
N ARG A 5 28.82 -0.27 36.30
CA ARG A 5 29.19 -1.21 35.22
C ARG A 5 28.35 -0.96 33.97
N ASN A 6 28.96 -0.34 32.97
CA ASN A 6 28.70 -0.73 31.58
C ASN A 6 29.87 -1.63 31.18
N PRO A 7 29.61 -2.87 30.76
CA PRO A 7 30.07 -3.20 29.41
C PRO A 7 29.09 -4.06 28.60
N THR A 8 28.87 -3.62 27.37
CA THR A 8 28.80 -4.39 26.12
C THR A 8 28.07 -5.74 26.11
N GLY A 9 26.92 -5.74 25.44
CA GLY A 9 26.32 -6.94 24.87
C GLY A 9 25.44 -6.56 23.68
N ALA A 10 25.98 -6.74 22.48
CA ALA A 10 25.22 -6.70 21.24
C ALA A 10 24.11 -7.75 21.29
N GLY A 11 22.93 -7.34 21.71
CA GLY A 11 21.68 -8.06 21.53
C GLY A 11 20.71 -7.03 21.00
N GLY A 12 20.68 -6.86 19.68
CA GLY A 12 19.60 -6.17 19.01
C GLY A 12 18.33 -6.96 19.26
N PHE A 13 17.78 -6.84 20.46
CA PHE A 13 16.40 -7.17 20.71
C PHE A 13 15.65 -6.19 19.83
N TYR A 14 15.19 -6.72 18.70
CA TYR A 14 14.09 -6.15 17.97
C TYR A 14 12.95 -6.01 18.99
N ALA A 15 12.91 -4.89 19.70
CA ALA A 15 11.62 -4.35 20.08
C ALA A 15 10.95 -4.14 18.72
N PRO A 16 9.84 -4.83 18.39
CA PRO A 16 9.06 -4.35 17.27
C PRO A 16 8.85 -2.87 17.55
N ALA A 17 9.08 -2.02 16.54
CA ALA A 17 8.57 -0.66 16.64
C ALA A 17 7.12 -0.77 17.16
N PRO A 18 6.66 0.14 18.06
CA PRO A 18 5.21 0.27 18.24
C PRO A 18 4.63 0.23 16.83
N PRO A 19 3.61 -0.63 16.54
CA PRO A 19 3.22 -0.89 15.16
C PRO A 19 3.22 0.46 14.48
N ASP A 20 3.94 0.59 13.37
CA ASP A 20 3.76 1.70 12.45
C ASP A 20 2.30 1.56 12.04
N ALA A 21 1.41 2.02 12.91
CA ALA A 21 -0.02 1.79 12.91
C ALA A 21 -0.55 2.86 12.00
N ASP A 22 -0.10 2.76 10.76
CA ASP A 22 -0.72 3.41 9.66
C ASP A 22 -2.16 2.96 9.70
N THR A 23 -2.99 3.86 10.21
CA THR A 23 -4.42 3.68 10.20
C THR A 23 -4.83 3.85 8.74
N TYR A 24 -5.54 2.85 8.24
CA TYR A 24 -6.07 2.87 6.90
C TYR A 24 -7.59 2.99 6.98
N THR A 25 -8.13 4.01 6.33
CA THR A 25 -9.54 4.09 6.03
C THR A 25 -9.83 3.18 4.83
N GLN A 26 -10.60 2.11 5.06
CA GLN A 26 -11.04 1.21 4.00
C GLN A 26 -12.19 1.86 3.21
N LEU A 27 -12.00 2.04 1.91
CA LEU A 27 -13.01 2.66 1.03
C LEU A 27 -13.90 1.61 0.33
N GLY A 28 -13.44 0.37 0.22
CA GLY A 28 -14.20 -0.76 -0.32
C GLY A 28 -13.56 -1.34 -1.59
N THR A 29 -14.32 -2.15 -2.33
CA THR A 29 -13.86 -2.76 -3.57
C THR A 29 -14.34 -2.01 -4.80
N VAL A 30 -13.46 -1.88 -5.80
CA VAL A 30 -13.76 -1.29 -7.10
C VAL A 30 -13.44 -2.33 -8.17
N THR A 31 -14.39 -2.57 -9.08
CA THR A 31 -14.20 -3.50 -10.21
C THR A 31 -14.11 -2.71 -11.51
N VAL A 32 -13.07 -2.96 -12.30
CA VAL A 32 -12.73 -2.25 -13.53
C VAL A 32 -12.27 -3.27 -14.56
N ASP A 33 -12.87 -3.27 -15.76
CA ASP A 33 -12.50 -4.19 -16.85
C ASP A 33 -12.48 -5.70 -16.45
N GLY A 34 -13.28 -6.07 -15.44
CA GLY A 34 -13.34 -7.43 -14.89
C GLY A 34 -12.41 -7.69 -13.70
N GLU A 35 -11.60 -6.70 -13.35
CA GLU A 35 -10.55 -6.78 -12.34
C GLU A 35 -10.98 -6.08 -11.05
N THR A 36 -10.79 -6.72 -9.90
CA THR A 36 -11.25 -6.20 -8.60
C THR A 36 -10.08 -5.73 -7.76
N PHE A 37 -10.19 -4.49 -7.30
CA PHE A 37 -9.23 -3.83 -6.42
C PHE A 37 -9.88 -3.50 -5.08
N PHE A 38 -9.14 -3.70 -3.99
CA PHE A 38 -9.50 -3.18 -2.68
C PHE A 38 -8.82 -1.84 -2.46
N VAL A 39 -9.61 -0.81 -2.19
CA VAL A 39 -9.12 0.57 -2.05
C VAL A 39 -9.09 0.97 -0.60
N ARG A 40 -7.95 1.49 -0.16
CA ARG A 40 -7.75 2.01 1.19
C ARG A 40 -6.90 3.27 1.17
N THR A 41 -7.16 4.17 2.10
CA THR A 41 -6.42 5.42 2.24
C THR A 41 -5.66 5.43 3.55
N ARG A 42 -4.38 5.78 3.52
CA ARG A 42 -3.55 5.95 4.71
C ARG A 42 -3.87 7.28 5.37
N ASP A 43 -4.26 7.26 6.64
CA ASP A 43 -4.72 8.47 7.35
C ASP A 43 -3.61 9.49 7.61
N ASN A 44 -2.36 9.04 7.64
CA ASN A 44 -1.20 9.89 7.96
C ASN A 44 -0.86 10.89 6.83
N ASP A 45 -0.77 10.42 5.58
CA ASP A 45 -0.42 11.28 4.43
C ASP A 45 -1.55 11.40 3.38
N GLY A 46 -2.61 10.60 3.51
CA GLY A 46 -3.70 10.54 2.55
C GLY A 46 -3.39 9.68 1.32
N SER A 47 -2.28 8.94 1.28
CA SER A 47 -1.97 8.03 0.17
C SER A 47 -3.06 7.01 -0.01
N THR A 48 -3.45 6.80 -1.27
CA THR A 48 -4.44 5.77 -1.62
C THR A 48 -3.70 4.56 -2.14
N HIS A 49 -4.00 3.40 -1.56
CA HIS A 49 -3.49 2.11 -1.97
C HIS A 49 -4.61 1.34 -2.66
N TYR A 50 -4.25 0.70 -3.77
CA TYR A 50 -5.12 -0.13 -4.59
C TYR A 50 -4.53 -1.53 -4.61
N ASP A 51 -5.06 -2.42 -3.77
CA ASP A 51 -4.64 -3.81 -3.70
C ASP A 51 -5.41 -4.64 -4.74
N TRP A 52 -4.71 -5.28 -5.67
CA TRP A 52 -5.32 -6.04 -6.76
C TRP A 52 -5.69 -7.45 -6.29
N ILE A 53 -6.99 -7.68 -6.07
CA ILE A 53 -7.50 -8.91 -5.44
C ILE A 53 -7.73 -10.02 -6.46
N SER A 54 -8.20 -9.67 -7.66
CA SER A 54 -8.44 -10.65 -8.73
C SER A 54 -7.23 -10.87 -9.64
N GLY A 55 -6.13 -10.15 -9.39
CA GLY A 55 -4.96 -10.13 -10.25
C GLY A 55 -4.22 -11.47 -10.24
N PRO A 56 -3.36 -11.70 -11.25
CA PRO A 56 -2.56 -12.93 -11.32
C PRO A 56 -1.49 -13.02 -10.23
N ASN A 57 -1.13 -11.90 -9.61
CA ASN A 57 -0.06 -11.78 -8.62
C ASN A 57 -0.64 -11.40 -7.24
N ASP A 58 -0.57 -12.33 -6.29
CA ASP A 58 -1.08 -12.11 -4.92
C ASP A 58 -0.29 -11.00 -4.21
N GLY A 59 -1.03 -10.10 -3.55
CA GLY A 59 -0.44 -8.94 -2.87
C GLY A 59 0.10 -7.85 -3.80
N TYR A 60 -0.17 -7.93 -5.10
CA TYR A 60 0.21 -6.89 -6.06
C TYR A 60 -0.81 -5.76 -6.11
N GLY A 61 -0.39 -4.61 -6.66
CA GLY A 61 -1.19 -3.40 -6.68
C GLY A 61 -0.31 -2.17 -6.86
N PHE A 62 -0.90 -1.00 -6.68
CA PHE A 62 -0.19 0.26 -6.76
C PHE A 62 -0.69 1.24 -5.70
N SER A 63 0.09 2.29 -5.49
CA SER A 63 -0.25 3.33 -4.52
C SER A 63 0.00 4.68 -5.14
N GLU A 64 -0.92 5.60 -4.92
CA GLU A 64 -0.78 6.98 -5.34
C GLU A 64 -0.66 7.88 -4.12
N SER A 65 0.28 8.82 -4.18
CA SER A 65 0.47 9.82 -3.13
C SER A 65 -0.82 10.59 -2.82
N GLY A 66 -1.03 10.88 -1.54
CA GLY A 66 -2.19 11.62 -1.08
C GLY A 66 -2.26 13.05 -1.63
N GLY A 67 -3.49 13.53 -1.81
CA GLY A 67 -3.81 14.92 -2.06
C GLY A 67 -4.72 15.46 -0.95
N ARG A 68 -4.89 16.78 -0.86
CA ARG A 68 -5.76 17.39 0.16
C ARG A 68 -7.24 17.20 -0.22
N GLY A 69 -7.83 16.05 0.16
CA GLY A 69 -9.28 15.80 0.09
C GLY A 69 -9.65 14.39 -0.37
N PRO A 70 -10.92 13.97 -0.15
CA PRO A 70 -11.42 12.67 -0.61
C PRO A 70 -11.42 12.61 -2.13
N ARG A 71 -11.00 11.46 -2.69
CA ARG A 71 -11.06 11.20 -4.12
C ARG A 71 -12.47 10.75 -4.51
N SER A 72 -12.92 11.20 -5.67
CA SER A 72 -14.19 10.74 -6.26
C SER A 72 -14.08 9.28 -6.71
N PRO A 73 -15.18 8.51 -6.69
CA PRO A 73 -15.18 7.12 -7.19
C PRO A 73 -14.70 7.01 -8.63
N GLU A 74 -15.04 7.98 -9.49
CA GLU A 74 -14.57 8.04 -10.88
C GLU A 74 -13.04 8.13 -10.98
N ARG A 75 -12.38 8.82 -10.04
CA ARG A 75 -10.92 8.94 -10.01
C ARG A 75 -10.25 7.61 -9.67
N HIS A 76 -10.86 6.79 -8.82
CA HIS A 76 -10.35 5.45 -8.53
C HIS A 76 -10.45 4.55 -9.76
N VAL A 77 -11.57 4.63 -10.50
CA VAL A 77 -11.73 3.87 -11.75
C VAL A 77 -10.69 4.30 -12.78
N ASP A 78 -10.50 5.60 -12.98
CA ASP A 78 -9.50 6.16 -13.91
C ASP A 78 -8.08 5.70 -13.59
N ALA A 79 -7.66 5.79 -12.32
CA ALA A 79 -6.34 5.34 -11.88
C ALA A 79 -6.13 3.82 -12.08
N ILE A 80 -7.15 3.01 -11.80
CA ILE A 80 -7.08 1.56 -12.02
C ILE A 80 -6.97 1.25 -13.52
N ARG A 81 -7.74 1.94 -14.38
CA ARG A 81 -7.68 1.73 -15.84
C ARG A 81 -6.31 2.08 -16.41
N ASP A 82 -5.72 3.18 -15.95
CA ASP A 82 -4.37 3.58 -16.35
C ASP A 82 -3.33 2.53 -15.95
N PHE A 83 -3.40 2.05 -14.70
CA PHE A 83 -2.55 0.97 -14.22
C PHE A 83 -2.69 -0.30 -15.07
N LEU A 84 -3.92 -0.76 -15.32
CA LEU A 84 -4.18 -1.96 -16.13
C LEU A 84 -3.73 -1.81 -17.59
N ALA A 85 -3.81 -0.61 -18.16
CA ALA A 85 -3.31 -0.33 -19.51
C ALA A 85 -1.77 -0.46 -19.61
N GLY A 86 -1.07 -0.26 -18.49
CA GLY A 86 0.38 -0.47 -18.38
C GLY A 86 0.79 -1.90 -18.03
N ILE A 87 -0.16 -2.78 -17.69
CA ILE A 87 0.14 -4.18 -17.37
C ILE A 87 0.42 -4.98 -18.65
N ASP A 88 1.53 -5.71 -18.64
CA ASP A 88 1.77 -6.78 -19.59
C ASP A 88 0.85 -7.97 -19.31
N PRO A 89 -0.01 -8.39 -20.26
CA PRO A 89 -0.96 -9.48 -20.03
C PRO A 89 -0.30 -10.86 -19.92
N ALA A 90 0.95 -11.03 -20.37
CA ALA A 90 1.65 -12.30 -20.29
C ALA A 90 2.26 -12.54 -18.89
N THR A 91 2.62 -11.47 -18.18
CA THR A 91 3.31 -11.52 -16.88
C THR A 91 2.47 -10.98 -15.72
N GLY A 92 1.48 -10.12 -15.98
CA GLY A 92 0.66 -9.47 -14.95
C GLY A 92 1.39 -8.39 -14.17
N TYR A 93 2.52 -7.89 -14.68
CA TYR A 93 3.30 -6.79 -14.12
C TYR A 93 3.27 -5.58 -15.05
N LEU A 94 3.54 -4.40 -14.49
CA LEU A 94 3.78 -3.20 -15.29
C LEU A 94 4.91 -3.46 -16.29
N SER A 95 4.62 -3.29 -17.59
CA SER A 95 5.66 -3.24 -18.60
C SER A 95 6.54 -2.02 -18.37
N ASP A 96 7.85 -2.23 -18.29
CA ASP A 96 8.80 -1.14 -18.49
C ASP A 96 8.65 -0.64 -19.94
N PRO A 97 8.52 0.68 -20.17
CA PRO A 97 8.38 1.23 -21.51
C PRO A 97 9.62 1.02 -22.41
#